data_AF-A0A2U3D888-F1
#
_entry.id   AF-A0A2U3D888-F1
#
_cell.length_a   1.000
_cell.length_b   1.000
_cell.length_c   1.000
_cell.angle_alpha   90.00
_cell.angle_beta   90.00
_cell.angle_gamma   90.00
#
_symmetry.space_group_name_H-M   'P 1'
#
loop_
_entity.id
_entity.type
_entity.pdbx_description
1 polymer ?
#
loop_
_entity_poly.entity_id
_entity_poly.type
_entity_poly.pdbx_seq_one_letter_code
_entity_poly.pdbx_strand_id
1 'polypeptide(L)' 'MSNMSFTFWLLYQDSTATVVPFYEKVVANTVSDAIASFASLYSLQTNDVQEDHHKNVWRIWFQANSGDYVKYEVHVV' A
#
# COMPACT_ATOMS: atom_id res chain seq x y z
N MET A 1 3.83 9.87 21.19
CA MET A 1 4.27 9.13 20.00
C MET A 1 4.27 10.11 18.85
N SER A 2 5.31 10.10 18.01
CA SER A 2 5.41 11.03 16.88
C SER A 2 4.75 10.40 15.65
N ASN A 3 3.85 11.13 15.00
CA ASN A 3 3.20 10.69 13.77
C ASN A 3 4.24 10.65 12.63
N MET A 4 4.31 9.53 11.90
CA MET A 4 5.13 9.38 10.70
C MET A 4 4.26 9.49 9.44
N SER A 5 4.85 9.93 8.34
CA SER A 5 4.19 9.95 7.03
C SER A 5 4.62 8.73 6.21
N PHE A 6 3.66 8.07 5.58
CA PHE A 6 3.87 6.93 4.70
C PHE A 6 3.33 7.26 3.32
N THR A 7 4.09 6.95 2.28
CA THR A 7 3.67 7.15 0.88
C THR A 7 3.52 5.80 0.21
N PHE A 8 2.32 5.54 -0.31
CA PHE A 8 1.97 4.35 -1.09
C PHE A 8 2.15 4.65 -2.57
N TRP A 9 2.84 3.78 -3.30
CA TRP A 9 3.08 3.88 -4.73
C TRP A 9 2.52 2.66 -5.44
N LEU A 10 1.62 2.86 -6.38
CA LEU A 10 1.10 1.78 -7.21
C LEU A 10 2.22 1.19 -8.07
N LEU A 11 2.46 -0.12 -7.95
CA LEU A 11 3.42 -0.85 -8.78
C LEU A 11 2.73 -1.57 -9.94
N TYR A 12 1.59 -2.22 -9.68
CA TYR A 12 0.95 -3.13 -10.63
C TYR A 12 -0.50 -3.43 -10.25
N GLN A 13 -1.37 -3.65 -11.24
CA GLN A 13 -2.75 -4.14 -11.09
C GLN A 13 -3.02 -5.21 -12.17
N ASP A 14 -3.65 -6.33 -11.80
CA ASP A 14 -3.76 -7.53 -12.64
C ASP A 14 -4.90 -7.51 -13.69
N SER A 15 -5.88 -6.60 -13.58
CA SER A 15 -6.95 -6.48 -14.58
C SER A 15 -6.68 -5.38 -15.62
N THR A 16 -7.27 -5.53 -16.82
CA THR A 16 -7.04 -4.85 -18.12
C THR A 16 -7.07 -3.31 -18.18
N ALA A 17 -6.96 -2.61 -17.06
CA ALA A 17 -7.00 -1.16 -16.97
C ALA A 17 -5.63 -0.51 -17.23
N THR A 18 -5.65 0.63 -17.93
CA THR A 18 -4.53 1.56 -18.02
C THR A 18 -4.06 1.92 -16.61
N VAL A 19 -2.85 1.52 -16.25
CA VAL A 19 -2.24 1.85 -14.95
C VAL A 19 -1.89 3.34 -14.95
N VAL A 20 -2.69 4.15 -14.26
CA VAL A 20 -2.32 5.53 -13.93
C VAL A 20 -1.47 5.48 -12.66
N PRO A 21 -0.23 5.99 -12.67
CA PRO A 21 0.57 6.09 -11.47
C PRO A 21 -0.21 6.81 -10.37
N PHE A 22 -0.46 6.11 -9.27
CA PHE A 22 -1.23 6.61 -8.14
C PHE A 22 -0.32 6.62 -6.91
N TYR A 23 -0.31 7.75 -6.19
CA TYR A 23 0.37 7.88 -4.90
C TYR A 23 -0.58 8.45 -3.85
N GLU A 24 -0.53 7.88 -2.65
CA GLU A 24 -1.34 8.31 -1.52
C GLU A 24 -0.46 8.48 -0.28
N LYS A 25 -0.73 9.53 0.49
CA LYS A 25 0.00 9.82 1.73
C LYS A 25 -0.88 9.52 2.94
N VAL A 26 -0.44 8.58 3.77
CA VAL A 26 -1.12 8.20 5.02
C VAL A 26 -0.25 8.59 6.21
N VAL A 27 -0.86 9.20 7.23
CA VAL A 27 -0.18 9.54 8.48
C VAL A 27 -0.54 8.51 9.54
N ALA A 28 0.46 7.84 10.12
CA ALA A 28 0.26 6.79 11.11
C ALA A 28 1.45 6.66 12.07
N ASN A 29 1.31 5.80 13.10
CA ASN A 29 2.38 5.54 14.07
C ASN A 29 3.28 4.38 13.65
N THR A 30 2.78 3.45 12.84
CA THR A 30 3.51 2.29 12.35
C THR A 30 3.18 2.04 10.88
N VAL A 31 4.04 1.28 10.20
CA VAL A 31 3.75 0.81 8.83
C VAL A 31 2.44 0.02 8.82
N SER A 32 2.26 -0.90 9.78
CA SER A 32 1.04 -1.72 9.89
C SER A 32 -0.23 -0.86 9.96
N ASP A 33 -0.21 0.21 10.77
CA ASP A 33 -1.34 1.14 10.89
C ASP A 33 -1.58 1.91 9.58
N ALA A 34 -0.51 2.29 8.88
CA ALA A 34 -0.61 2.95 7.59
C ALA A 34 -1.24 2.03 6.53
N ILE A 35 -0.83 0.75 6.49
CA ILE A 35 -1.38 -0.27 5.60
C ILE A 35 -2.86 -0.47 5.85
N ALA A 36 -3.25 -0.63 7.13
CA ALA A 36 -4.65 -0.80 7.50
C ALA A 36 -5.49 0.43 7.13
N SER A 37 -4.96 1.63 7.36
CA SER A 37 -5.63 2.89 7.01
C SER A 37 -5.82 3.03 5.50
N PHE A 38 -4.77 2.75 4.71
CA PHE A 38 -4.84 2.74 3.25
C PHE A 38 -5.86 1.73 2.74
N ALA A 39 -5.80 0.48 3.23
CA ALA A 39 -6.73 -0.56 2.85
C ALA A 39 -8.19 -0.15 3.11
N SER A 40 -8.45 0.47 4.26
CA SER A 40 -9.77 0.98 4.62
C SER A 40 -10.25 2.11 3.72
N LEU A 41 -9.38 3.05 3.31
CA LEU A 41 -9.75 4.17 2.43
C LEU A 41 -10.26 3.70 1.06
N TYR A 42 -9.70 2.60 0.55
CA TYR A 42 -10.02 2.08 -0.79
C TYR A 42 -10.85 0.80 -0.76
N SER A 43 -11.36 0.39 0.40
CA SER A 43 -12.11 -0.87 0.58
C SER A 43 -11.35 -2.08 0.02
N LEU A 44 -10.05 -2.12 0.28
CA LEU A 44 -9.14 -3.19 -0.11
C LEU A 44 -8.90 -4.16 1.05
N GLN A 45 -8.58 -5.40 0.73
CA GLN A 45 -8.14 -6.40 1.70
C GLN A 45 -6.64 -6.64 1.55
N THR A 46 -5.88 -6.54 2.64
CA THR A 46 -4.45 -6.90 2.62
C THR A 46 -4.31 -8.41 2.47
N ASN A 47 -3.66 -8.87 1.40
CA ASN A 47 -3.44 -10.30 1.13
C ASN A 47 -2.03 -10.74 1.55
N ASP A 48 -1.00 -10.05 1.06
CA ASP A 48 0.40 -10.37 1.35
C ASP A 48 1.22 -9.09 1.60
N VAL A 49 2.18 -9.17 2.51
CA VAL A 49 3.09 -8.07 2.87
C VAL A 49 4.51 -8.60 2.89
N GLN A 50 5.37 -8.02 2.05
CA GLN A 50 6.79 -8.37 1.95
C GLN A 50 7.63 -7.16 2.35
N GLU A 51 8.49 -7.33 3.34
CA GLU A 51 9.43 -6.30 3.79
C GLU A 51 10.79 -6.48 3.12
N ASP A 52 11.31 -5.40 2.54
CA ASP A 52 12.67 -5.31 2.00
C ASP A 52 13.53 -4.47 2.96
N HIS A 53 14.13 -5.14 3.94
CA HIS A 53 14.94 -4.51 4.99
C HIS A 53 16.16 -3.74 4.45
N HIS A 54 16.65 -4.04 3.25
CA HIS A 54 17.79 -3.33 2.66
C HIS A 54 17.41 -1.94 2.14
N LYS A 55 16.12 -1.72 1.85
CA LYS A 55 15.61 -0.49 1.23
C LYS A 55 14.64 0.27 2.13
N ASN A 56 14.30 -0.25 3.32
CA ASN A 56 13.24 0.27 4.19
C ASN A 56 11.92 0.45 3.42
N VAL A 57 11.54 -0.61 2.70
CA VAL A 57 10.40 -0.61 1.78
C VAL A 57 9.50 -1.80 2.10
N TRP A 58 8.19 -1.59 2.07
CA TRP A 58 7.19 -2.66 2.17
C TRP A 58 6.42 -2.79 0.87
N ARG A 59 6.38 -3.99 0.31
CA ARG A 59 5.58 -4.32 -0.86
C ARG A 59 4.34 -5.08 -0.42
N ILE A 60 3.17 -4.58 -0.80
CA ILE A 60 1.89 -5.09 -0.31
C ILE A 60 1.04 -5.47 -1.50
N TRP A 61 0.46 -6.66 -1.45
CA TRP A 61 -0.60 -7.08 -2.34
C TRP A 61 -1.94 -6.85 -1.65
N PHE A 62 -2.73 -5.94 -2.21
CA PHE A 62 -4.13 -5.74 -1.85
C PHE A 62 -5.02 -6.49 -2.82
N GLN A 63 -6.14 -7.02 -2.32
CA GLN A 63 -7.22 -7.57 -3.11
C GLN A 63 -8.41 -6.60 -3.05
N ALA A 64 -8.90 -6.17 -4.21
CA ALA A 64 -10.14 -5.42 -4.32
C ALA A 64 -11.35 -6.37 -4.18
N ASN A 65 -12.52 -5.82 -3.84
CA ASN A 65 -13.76 -6.60 -3.77
C ASN A 65 -14.15 -7.25 -5.12
N SER A 66 -13.62 -6.76 -6.24
CA SER A 66 -13.75 -7.38 -7.57
C SER A 66 -13.00 -8.70 -7.70
N GLY A 67 -12.09 -9.01 -6.78
CA GLY A 67 -11.16 -10.13 -6.84
C GLY A 67 -9.81 -9.77 -7.45
N ASP A 68 -9.64 -8.56 -7.99
CA ASP A 68 -8.39 -8.09 -8.59
C ASP A 68 -7.30 -7.88 -7.54
N TYR A 69 -6.06 -8.20 -7.91
CA TYR A 69 -4.89 -7.94 -7.08
C TYR A 69 -4.15 -6.68 -7.53
N VAL A 70 -3.75 -5.87 -6.55
CA VAL A 70 -3.03 -4.61 -6.74
C VAL A 70 -1.81 -4.60 -5.83
N LYS A 71 -0.64 -4.35 -6.41
CA LYS A 71 0.63 -4.29 -5.67
C LYS A 71 1.04 -2.84 -5.42
N TYR A 72 1.37 -2.52 -4.18
CA TYR A 72 1.88 -1.21 -3.76
C TYR A 72 3.25 -1.31 -3.11
N GLU A 73 4.05 -0.25 -3.23
CA GLU A 73 5.26 -0.01 -2.45
C GLU A 73 5.02 1.08 -1.42
N VAL A 74 5.45 0.88 -0.17
CA VAL A 74 5.29 1.85 0.91
C VAL A 74 6.66 2.35 1.35
N HIS A 75 6.80 3.68 1.40
CA HIS A 75 7.98 4.37 1.88
C HIS A 75 7.63 5.23 3.09
N VAL A 76 8.49 5.22 4.10
CA VAL A 76 8.41 6.17 5.22
C VAL A 76 9.09 7.48 4.80
N VAL A 77 8.46 8.62 5.09
CA VAL A 77 8.91 9.98 4.73
C VAL A 77 8.96 10.88 5.96
#